data_AF-A0A966CY86-F1
#
_entry.id   AF-A0A966CY86-F1
#
_cell.length_a   1.000
_cell.length_b   1.000
_cell.length_c   1.000
_cell.angle_alpha   90.00
_cell.angle_beta   90.00
_cell.angle_gamma   90.00
#
_symmetry.space_group_name_H-M   'P 1'
#
loop_
_entity.id
_entity.type
_entity.pdbx_description
1 polymer ?
#
loop_
_entity_poly.entity_id
_entity_poly.type
_entity_poly.pdbx_seq_one_letter_code
_entity_poly.pdbx_strand_id
1 'polypeptide(L)'
;MTDTIAAIATPPGTGAIGIIRLTGPKSRTIAERIFTSSSPCFDDFRPRFLHHGIVTDESGSFLDDVLIAHLPGPASFSGEDMIEIFAHGGQTVLQTLLERILACGARLADPGEFTKRAFLNGKMDLTQAEAIAELISAPTKAALILASAKRAGALKDVGERLRRRLETVLAHLFLAIDFTDDEAECIDMTATKTEVQSCLEMIEALERSGRRAYKFREGCLVVIAGQVNVGKSSLMNSILGRQRAIVTDFPGTTRDYIEETIDLEGIPVRLVDTAGFRSASDKADPVEEFGIHRTQELVSEADTVVFMYDVHQGMTEEDWGLIESFSQSRPCILAGNKIDLMPDLDDTTLRDRDRGPHILISAKFGRNVDTLLDVIRRELDSEKSETLQGTIAPNARQLVLLGQARIGLDHFLIDLRVGQPLDILAGHVQNAVGHLSEITGRIAPDDVLHRIFADFCIGK
;
A
#
# COMPACT_ATOMS: atom_id res chain seq x y z
N MET A 1 2.21 -29.09 -6.24
CA MET A 1 2.23 -28.35 -7.52
C MET A 1 3.28 -28.99 -8.41
N THR A 2 3.00 -29.25 -9.69
CA THR A 2 3.78 -30.20 -10.53
C THR A 2 4.46 -29.58 -11.76
N ASP A 3 4.18 -28.33 -12.09
CA ASP A 3 4.78 -27.62 -13.23
C ASP A 3 5.95 -26.72 -12.80
N THR A 4 6.79 -26.37 -13.77
CA THR A 4 7.86 -25.38 -13.61
C THR A 4 7.46 -24.10 -14.31
N ILE A 5 7.52 -22.98 -13.61
CA ILE A 5 7.17 -21.67 -14.15
C ILE A 5 8.41 -20.82 -14.39
N ALA A 6 8.33 -19.90 -15.34
CA ALA A 6 9.37 -18.94 -15.63
C ALA A 6 8.80 -17.54 -15.91
N ALA A 7 9.56 -16.50 -15.56
CA ALA A 7 9.24 -15.11 -15.90
C ALA A 7 10.47 -14.20 -15.80
N ILE A 8 10.40 -13.06 -16.48
CA ILE A 8 11.34 -11.95 -16.28
C ILE A 8 11.01 -11.29 -14.94
N ALA A 9 12.00 -11.17 -14.06
CA ALA A 9 11.84 -10.66 -12.70
C ALA A 9 12.30 -9.21 -12.51
N THR A 10 12.95 -8.63 -13.53
CA THR A 10 13.34 -7.22 -13.57
C THR A 10 12.27 -6.36 -14.24
N PRO A 11 12.12 -5.07 -13.87
CA PRO A 11 11.19 -4.16 -14.53
C PRO A 11 11.41 -4.10 -16.05
N PRO A 12 10.35 -3.86 -16.85
CA PRO A 12 10.48 -3.63 -18.27
C PRO A 12 11.30 -2.37 -18.54
N GLY A 13 12.11 -2.38 -19.59
CA GLY A 13 12.96 -1.25 -19.98
C GLY A 13 14.34 -1.70 -20.44
N THR A 14 15.24 -0.74 -20.60
CA THR A 14 16.65 -1.01 -20.91
C THR A 14 17.47 -0.87 -19.65
N GLY A 15 18.17 -1.93 -19.26
CA GLY A 15 19.13 -1.93 -18.15
C GLY A 15 20.40 -2.69 -18.53
N ALA A 16 21.43 -2.57 -17.69
CA ALA A 16 22.65 -3.36 -17.87
C ALA A 16 22.38 -4.87 -17.67
N ILE A 17 21.52 -5.22 -16.71
CA ILE A 17 21.22 -6.59 -16.32
C ILE A 17 19.71 -6.79 -16.30
N GLY A 18 19.27 -7.93 -16.83
CA GLY A 18 17.92 -8.46 -16.65
C GLY A 18 17.96 -9.83 -16.00
N ILE A 19 16.92 -10.17 -15.24
CA ILE A 19 16.85 -11.44 -14.52
C ILE A 19 15.67 -12.25 -15.03
N ILE A 20 15.90 -13.52 -15.36
CA ILE A 20 14.85 -14.50 -15.63
C ILE A 20 14.88 -15.53 -14.50
N ARG A 21 13.72 -15.77 -13.88
CA ARG A 21 13.56 -16.73 -12.80
C ARG A 21 12.80 -17.94 -13.28
N LEU A 22 13.19 -19.11 -12.78
CA LEU A 22 12.46 -20.37 -12.93
C LEU A 22 12.24 -20.99 -11.55
N THR A 23 11.06 -21.53 -11.27
CA THR A 23 10.80 -22.33 -10.06
C THR A 23 9.98 -23.57 -10.39
N GLY A 24 10.32 -24.70 -9.76
CA GLY A 24 9.62 -25.97 -9.90
C GLY A 24 10.56 -27.14 -10.25
N PRO A 25 10.01 -28.36 -10.37
CA PRO A 25 10.80 -29.60 -10.42
C PRO A 25 11.71 -29.74 -11.66
N LYS A 26 11.48 -28.98 -12.74
CA LYS A 26 12.28 -29.00 -13.97
C LYS A 26 13.23 -27.81 -14.09
N SER A 27 13.26 -26.89 -13.12
CA SER A 27 14.04 -25.64 -13.22
C SER A 27 15.50 -25.92 -13.55
N ARG A 28 16.13 -26.83 -12.79
CA ARG A 28 17.50 -27.28 -13.00
C ARG A 28 17.71 -27.98 -14.34
N THR A 29 16.86 -28.93 -14.71
CA THR A 29 16.97 -29.66 -15.99
C THR A 29 16.85 -28.74 -17.20
N ILE A 30 16.00 -27.71 -17.10
CA ILE A 30 15.88 -26.68 -18.14
C ILE A 30 17.19 -25.88 -18.23
N ALA A 31 17.76 -25.47 -17.10
CA ALA A 31 19.04 -24.75 -17.07
C ALA A 31 20.18 -25.58 -17.69
N GLU A 32 20.31 -26.85 -17.32
CA GLU A 32 21.31 -27.79 -17.87
C GLU A 32 21.20 -27.93 -19.39
N ARG A 33 19.98 -27.84 -19.94
CA ARG A 33 19.73 -28.00 -21.38
C ARG A 33 20.10 -26.77 -22.21
N ILE A 34 19.96 -25.58 -21.65
CA ILE A 34 20.15 -24.32 -22.39
C ILE A 34 21.51 -23.68 -22.17
N PHE A 35 22.20 -24.05 -21.08
CA PHE A 35 23.45 -23.43 -20.64
C PHE A 35 24.67 -24.26 -21.00
N THR A 36 25.68 -23.59 -21.56
CA THR A 36 27.02 -24.16 -21.74
C THR A 36 28.01 -23.34 -20.93
N SER A 37 28.64 -23.95 -19.93
CA SER A 37 29.60 -23.23 -19.07
C SER A 37 30.86 -22.82 -19.83
N SER A 38 31.38 -21.63 -19.52
CA SER A 38 32.70 -21.19 -19.97
C SER A 38 33.84 -21.85 -19.18
N SER A 39 33.55 -22.49 -18.05
CA SER A 39 34.56 -23.20 -17.24
C SER A 39 34.74 -24.63 -17.76
N PRO A 40 35.97 -25.05 -18.12
CA PRO A 40 36.25 -26.41 -18.56
C PRO A 40 36.13 -27.46 -17.45
N CYS A 41 36.04 -27.02 -16.19
CA CYS A 41 35.85 -27.89 -15.02
C CYS A 41 34.42 -27.85 -14.47
N PHE A 42 33.46 -27.28 -15.23
CA PHE A 42 32.06 -27.32 -14.84
C PHE A 42 31.52 -28.74 -15.01
N ASP A 43 31.17 -29.35 -13.88
CA ASP A 43 30.51 -30.67 -13.82
C ASP A 43 29.00 -30.50 -13.58
N ASP A 44 28.65 -29.63 -12.62
CA ASP A 44 27.27 -29.40 -12.20
C ASP A 44 27.07 -28.01 -11.58
N PHE A 45 25.82 -27.56 -11.47
CA PHE A 45 25.44 -26.34 -10.77
C PHE A 45 25.61 -26.47 -9.26
N ARG A 46 26.69 -25.89 -8.73
CA ARG A 46 26.91 -25.82 -7.29
C ARG A 46 25.86 -24.91 -6.64
N PRO A 47 25.12 -25.37 -5.61
CA PRO A 47 24.09 -24.57 -4.95
C PRO A 47 24.61 -23.22 -4.46
N ARG A 48 23.93 -22.13 -4.83
CA ARG A 48 24.22 -20.74 -4.42
C ARG A 48 25.56 -20.19 -4.91
N PHE A 49 26.09 -20.71 -6.01
CA PHE A 49 27.22 -20.14 -6.73
C PHE A 49 26.76 -19.60 -8.09
N LEU A 50 27.43 -18.54 -8.56
CA LEU A 50 27.26 -18.02 -9.91
C LEU A 50 28.14 -18.81 -10.87
N HIS A 51 27.55 -19.25 -11.99
CA HIS A 51 28.24 -19.96 -13.05
C HIS A 51 28.16 -19.13 -14.32
N HIS A 52 29.32 -18.83 -14.90
CA HIS A 52 29.45 -18.09 -16.15
C HIS A 52 29.41 -19.05 -17.35
N GLY A 53 28.71 -18.64 -18.40
CA GLY A 53 28.55 -19.42 -19.62
C GLY A 53 27.64 -18.74 -20.63
N ILE A 54 27.35 -19.47 -21.69
CA ILE A 54 26.51 -18.99 -22.79
C ILE A 54 25.18 -19.75 -22.82
N VAL A 55 24.14 -19.06 -23.26
CA VAL A 55 22.84 -19.67 -23.59
C VAL A 55 22.68 -19.72 -25.09
N THR A 56 22.20 -20.85 -25.61
CA THR A 56 21.97 -21.06 -27.04
C THR A 56 20.52 -21.43 -27.38
N ASP A 57 20.13 -21.18 -28.62
CA ASP A 57 18.84 -21.62 -29.15
C ASP A 57 18.83 -23.14 -29.48
N GLU A 58 17.78 -23.61 -30.17
CA GLU A 58 17.66 -25.01 -30.61
C GLU A 58 18.66 -25.41 -31.69
N SER A 59 19.12 -24.46 -32.50
CA SER A 59 20.10 -24.67 -33.56
C SER A 59 21.55 -24.61 -33.06
N GLY A 60 21.75 -24.23 -31.79
CA GLY A 60 23.06 -23.97 -31.20
C GLY A 60 23.57 -22.55 -31.46
N SER A 61 22.74 -21.65 -31.99
CA SER A 61 23.09 -20.23 -32.16
C SER A 61 23.16 -19.54 -30.81
N PHE A 62 24.13 -18.64 -30.66
CA PHE A 62 24.33 -17.83 -29.47
C PHE A 62 23.12 -16.92 -29.23
N LEU A 63 22.60 -16.93 -27.99
CA LEU A 63 21.56 -16.00 -27.54
C LEU A 63 22.15 -14.93 -26.63
N ASP A 64 22.84 -15.34 -25.55
CA ASP A 64 23.48 -14.41 -24.63
C ASP A 64 24.61 -15.07 -23.82
N ASP A 65 25.49 -14.23 -23.28
CA ASP A 65 26.50 -14.57 -22.26
C ASP A 65 25.92 -14.19 -20.88
N VAL A 66 25.77 -15.18 -20.00
CA VAL A 66 24.97 -15.07 -18.77
C VAL A 66 25.72 -15.57 -17.54
N LEU A 67 25.21 -15.17 -16.37
CA LEU A 67 25.47 -15.85 -15.11
C LEU A 67 24.24 -16.63 -14.66
N ILE A 68 24.41 -17.86 -14.18
CA ILE A 68 23.32 -18.68 -13.63
C ILE A 68 23.58 -19.05 -12.17
N ALA A 69 22.56 -18.88 -11.33
CA ALA A 69 22.54 -19.34 -9.95
C ALA A 69 21.49 -20.45 -9.75
N HIS A 70 21.90 -21.55 -9.12
CA HIS A 70 21.00 -22.62 -8.68
C HIS A 70 20.69 -22.49 -7.18
N LEU A 71 19.41 -22.39 -6.87
CA LEU A 71 18.85 -22.21 -5.53
C LEU A 71 17.95 -23.42 -5.21
N PRO A 72 18.51 -24.51 -4.67
CA PRO A 72 17.73 -25.70 -4.39
C PRO A 72 16.70 -25.47 -3.27
N GLY A 73 15.55 -26.12 -3.40
CA GLY A 73 14.53 -26.22 -2.34
C GLY A 73 15.04 -27.05 -1.15
N PRO A 74 14.48 -26.87 0.06
CA PRO A 74 13.46 -25.90 0.46
C PRO A 74 14.02 -24.49 0.75
N ALA A 75 15.31 -24.28 0.52
CA ALA A 75 16.04 -23.08 0.93
C ALA A 75 16.11 -22.00 -0.17
N SER A 76 15.10 -21.97 -1.05
CA SER A 76 14.86 -20.96 -2.08
C SER A 76 13.73 -20.00 -1.67
N PHE A 77 13.40 -19.02 -2.52
CA PHE A 77 12.30 -18.08 -2.29
C PHE A 77 10.93 -18.80 -2.27
N SER A 78 10.63 -19.57 -3.32
CA SER A 78 9.37 -20.32 -3.45
C SER A 78 9.31 -21.55 -2.54
N GLY A 79 10.45 -22.03 -2.01
CA GLY A 79 10.54 -23.32 -1.33
C GLY A 79 10.74 -24.52 -2.28
N GLU A 80 10.75 -24.29 -3.60
CA GLU A 80 11.05 -25.30 -4.62
C GLU A 80 12.44 -25.07 -5.23
N ASP A 81 12.93 -25.99 -6.05
CA ASP A 81 14.15 -25.75 -6.83
C ASP A 81 13.97 -24.55 -7.77
N MET A 82 14.91 -23.61 -7.68
CA MET A 82 14.88 -22.35 -8.41
C MET A 82 16.19 -22.11 -9.18
N ILE A 83 16.06 -21.52 -10.36
CA ILE A 83 17.17 -21.03 -11.18
C ILE A 83 16.97 -19.53 -11.41
N GLU A 84 18.02 -18.75 -11.23
CA GLU A 84 18.08 -17.35 -11.66
C GLU A 84 19.13 -17.19 -12.75
N ILE A 85 18.72 -16.62 -13.89
CA ILE A 85 19.59 -16.30 -15.02
C ILE A 85 19.76 -14.79 -15.07
N PHE A 86 20.99 -14.32 -14.93
CA PHE A 86 21.39 -12.92 -15.04
C PHE A 86 21.95 -12.70 -16.44
N ALA A 87 21.16 -12.03 -17.28
CA ALA A 87 21.42 -11.78 -18.69
C ALA A 87 21.60 -10.28 -18.93
N HIS A 88 22.01 -9.90 -20.14
CA HIS A 88 21.99 -8.50 -20.54
C HIS A 88 20.55 -7.96 -20.53
N GLY A 89 20.36 -6.77 -19.96
CA GLY A 89 19.04 -6.18 -19.70
C GLY A 89 18.32 -5.59 -20.92
N GLY A 90 18.60 -6.09 -22.12
CA GLY A 90 17.87 -5.73 -23.33
C GLY A 90 16.55 -6.47 -23.43
N GLN A 91 15.45 -5.76 -23.69
CA GLN A 91 14.11 -6.36 -23.71
C GLN A 91 14.00 -7.55 -24.69
N THR A 92 14.58 -7.41 -25.89
CA THR A 92 14.60 -8.48 -26.89
C THR A 92 15.40 -9.69 -26.41
N VAL A 93 16.56 -9.47 -25.76
CA VAL A 93 17.40 -10.55 -25.20
C VAL A 93 16.60 -11.35 -24.17
N LEU A 94 15.98 -10.66 -23.22
CA LEU A 94 15.20 -11.30 -22.16
C LEU A 94 13.98 -12.06 -22.70
N GLN A 95 13.29 -11.51 -23.71
CA GLN A 95 12.16 -12.18 -24.36
C GLN A 95 12.61 -13.45 -25.08
N THR A 96 13.68 -13.40 -25.88
CA THR A 96 14.20 -14.57 -26.61
C THR A 96 14.70 -15.66 -25.65
N LEU A 97 15.37 -15.28 -24.56
CA LEU A 97 15.76 -16.24 -23.52
C LEU A 97 14.55 -16.87 -22.82
N LEU A 98 13.51 -16.07 -22.52
CA LEU A 98 12.27 -16.59 -21.92
C LEU A 98 11.57 -17.57 -22.86
N GLU A 99 11.43 -17.23 -24.15
CA GLU A 99 10.87 -18.13 -25.17
C GLU A 99 11.63 -19.46 -25.24
N ARG A 100 12.97 -19.40 -25.16
CA ARG A 100 13.83 -20.59 -25.11
C ARG A 100 13.55 -21.47 -23.89
N ILE A 101 13.37 -20.86 -22.72
CA ILE A 101 13.01 -21.54 -21.47
C ILE A 101 11.63 -22.20 -21.58
N LEU A 102 10.64 -21.49 -22.13
CA LEU A 102 9.28 -22.01 -22.32
C LEU A 102 9.28 -23.22 -23.27
N ALA A 103 10.03 -23.14 -24.37
CA ALA A 103 10.22 -24.27 -25.30
C ALA A 103 10.86 -25.51 -24.64
N CYS A 104 11.63 -25.32 -23.56
CA CYS A 104 12.21 -26.41 -22.78
C CYS A 104 11.26 -27.02 -21.73
N GLY A 105 10.01 -26.56 -21.66
CA GLY A 105 8.95 -27.16 -20.85
C GLY A 105 8.61 -26.42 -19.56
N ALA A 106 9.05 -25.16 -19.42
CA ALA A 106 8.48 -24.24 -18.44
C ALA A 106 7.18 -23.62 -18.97
N ARG A 107 6.28 -23.25 -18.06
CA ARG A 107 5.11 -22.42 -18.35
C ARG A 107 5.42 -20.96 -17.97
N LEU A 108 4.79 -20.00 -18.63
CA LEU A 108 4.84 -18.61 -18.18
C LEU A 108 4.16 -18.49 -16.81
N ALA A 109 4.82 -17.85 -15.86
CA ALA A 109 4.27 -17.62 -14.53
C ALA A 109 3.07 -16.66 -14.58
N ASP A 110 2.04 -16.94 -13.78
CA ASP A 110 0.96 -15.99 -13.54
C ASP A 110 1.43 -14.83 -12.63
N PRO A 111 0.70 -13.70 -12.60
CA PRO A 111 0.97 -12.61 -11.65
C PRO A 111 1.06 -13.12 -10.20
N GLY A 112 2.13 -12.75 -9.49
CA GLY A 112 2.37 -13.13 -8.09
C GLY A 112 2.60 -14.62 -7.83
N GLU A 113 2.74 -15.46 -8.85
CA GLU A 113 2.77 -16.92 -8.68
C GLU A 113 4.01 -17.40 -7.89
N PHE A 114 5.18 -16.77 -7.97
CA PHE A 114 6.34 -17.21 -7.18
C PHE A 114 6.09 -16.95 -5.68
N THR A 115 5.48 -15.82 -5.32
CA THR A 115 5.11 -15.49 -3.94
C THR A 115 3.97 -16.39 -3.47
N LYS A 116 2.99 -16.70 -4.33
CA LYS A 116 1.92 -17.67 -4.05
C LYS A 116 2.50 -19.04 -3.71
N ARG A 117 3.48 -19.53 -4.49
CA ARG A 117 4.17 -20.79 -4.19
C ARG A 117 4.96 -20.73 -2.88
N ALA A 118 5.62 -19.61 -2.59
CA ALA A 118 6.30 -19.41 -1.33
C ALA A 118 5.34 -19.51 -0.13
N PHE A 119 4.16 -18.89 -0.24
CA PHE A 119 3.09 -19.00 0.75
C PHE A 119 2.60 -20.44 0.93
N LEU A 120 2.26 -21.13 -0.16
CA LEU A 120 1.76 -22.51 -0.12
C LEU A 120 2.79 -23.52 0.41
N ASN A 121 4.08 -23.25 0.21
CA ASN A 121 5.18 -24.05 0.76
C ASN A 121 5.57 -23.64 2.19
N GLY A 122 4.79 -22.76 2.84
CA GLY A 122 5.00 -22.35 4.23
C GLY A 122 6.23 -21.49 4.46
N LYS A 123 6.81 -20.90 3.41
CA LYS A 123 7.97 -19.98 3.51
C LYS A 123 7.59 -18.66 4.16
N MET A 124 6.33 -18.28 4.04
CA MET A 124 5.75 -17.05 4.56
C MET A 124 4.24 -17.24 4.77
N ASP A 125 3.62 -16.44 5.63
CA ASP A 125 2.16 -16.35 5.74
C ASP A 125 1.60 -15.25 4.82
N LEU A 126 0.27 -15.17 4.71
CA LEU A 126 -0.39 -14.24 3.77
C LEU A 126 -0.09 -12.76 4.09
N THR A 127 0.09 -12.41 5.37
CA THR A 127 0.43 -11.03 5.75
C THR A 127 1.84 -10.67 5.29
N GLN A 128 2.77 -11.62 5.32
CA GLN A 128 4.14 -11.43 4.83
C GLN A 128 4.19 -11.38 3.30
N ALA A 129 3.36 -12.17 2.62
CA ALA A 129 3.21 -12.10 1.17
C ALA A 129 2.72 -10.72 0.72
N GLU A 130 1.63 -10.21 1.32
CA GLU A 130 1.11 -8.86 1.06
C GLU A 130 2.16 -7.77 1.33
N ALA A 131 2.97 -7.93 2.38
CA ALA A 131 4.05 -7.00 2.70
C ALA A 131 5.14 -6.93 1.61
N ILE A 132 5.37 -7.99 0.84
CA ILE A 132 6.33 -7.97 -0.27
C ILE A 132 5.82 -7.06 -1.40
N ALA A 133 4.53 -7.10 -1.73
CA ALA A 133 3.95 -6.16 -2.69
C ALA A 133 4.06 -4.73 -2.20
N GLU A 134 3.65 -4.47 -0.95
CA GLU A 134 3.71 -3.15 -0.31
C GLU A 134 5.13 -2.59 -0.26
N LEU A 135 6.15 -3.43 -0.02
CA LEU A 135 7.56 -3.01 -0.03
C LEU A 135 8.04 -2.54 -1.39
N ILE A 136 7.56 -3.18 -2.46
CA ILE A 136 8.05 -2.89 -3.81
C ILE A 136 7.33 -1.68 -4.40
N SER A 137 6.06 -1.48 -4.05
CA SER A 137 5.29 -0.30 -4.45
C SER A 137 5.45 0.89 -3.49
N ALA A 138 6.26 0.77 -2.42
CA ALA A 138 6.39 1.79 -1.38
C ALA A 138 6.78 3.16 -1.95
N PRO A 139 5.89 4.17 -1.95
CA PRO A 139 6.16 5.48 -2.56
C PRO A 139 7.12 6.34 -1.74
N THR A 140 7.20 6.12 -0.42
CA THR A 140 8.02 6.90 0.51
C THR A 140 8.81 6.00 1.45
N LYS A 141 9.81 6.58 2.13
CA LYS A 141 10.56 5.88 3.19
C LYS A 141 9.66 5.41 4.33
N ALA A 142 8.62 6.18 4.65
CA ALA A 142 7.65 5.82 5.67
C ALA A 142 6.85 4.56 5.29
N ALA A 143 6.34 4.50 4.05
CA ALA A 143 5.69 3.31 3.51
C ALA A 143 6.61 2.07 3.57
N LEU A 144 7.89 2.25 3.21
CA LEU A 144 8.89 1.18 3.27
C LEU A 144 9.11 0.64 4.69
N ILE A 145 9.15 1.52 5.70
CA ILE A 145 9.30 1.14 7.12
C ILE A 145 8.09 0.30 7.58
N LEU A 146 6.88 0.75 7.25
CA LEU A 146 5.63 0.05 7.60
C LEU A 146 5.57 -1.35 6.98
N ALA A 147 5.87 -1.46 5.69
CA ALA A 147 5.87 -2.74 4.99
C ALA A 147 7.00 -3.67 5.48
N SER A 148 8.14 -3.11 5.92
CA SER A 148 9.24 -3.88 6.51
C SER A 148 8.86 -4.53 7.84
N ALA A 149 8.16 -3.80 8.72
CA ALA A 149 7.68 -4.35 9.99
C ALA A 149 6.70 -5.51 9.79
N LYS A 150 5.80 -5.39 8.80
CA LYS A 150 4.86 -6.45 8.42
C LYS A 150 5.57 -7.67 7.85
N ARG A 151 6.55 -7.48 6.96
CA ARG A 151 7.39 -8.56 6.41
C ARG A 151 8.15 -9.32 7.50
N ALA A 152 8.62 -8.62 8.54
CA ALA A 152 9.30 -9.24 9.68
C ALA A 152 8.39 -10.16 10.52
N GLY A 153 7.07 -10.21 10.25
CA GLY A 153 6.12 -11.10 10.91
C GLY A 153 5.37 -10.45 12.08
N ALA A 154 5.52 -9.14 12.31
CA ALA A 154 4.92 -8.50 13.47
C ALA A 154 3.38 -8.62 13.51
N LEU A 155 2.72 -8.49 12.35
CA LEU A 155 1.25 -8.67 12.25
C LEU A 155 0.84 -10.13 12.46
N LYS A 156 1.58 -11.08 11.87
CA LYS A 156 1.38 -12.52 12.08
C LYS A 156 1.43 -12.86 13.57
N ASP A 157 2.47 -12.40 14.26
CA ASP A 157 2.67 -12.72 15.67
C ASP A 157 1.52 -12.19 16.55
N VAL A 158 1.02 -10.98 16.25
CA VAL A 158 -0.12 -10.41 16.98
C VAL A 158 -1.41 -11.17 16.66
N GLY A 159 -1.68 -11.46 15.39
CA GLY A 159 -2.84 -12.23 14.96
C GLY A 159 -2.86 -13.64 15.57
N GLU A 160 -1.71 -14.31 15.61
CA GLU A 160 -1.56 -15.64 16.23
C GLU A 160 -1.68 -15.61 17.75
N ARG A 161 -1.30 -14.51 18.40
CA ARG A 161 -1.57 -14.32 19.84
C ARG A 161 -3.06 -14.13 20.09
N LEU A 162 -3.72 -13.23 19.36
CA LEU A 162 -5.18 -13.02 19.45
C LEU A 162 -5.96 -14.31 19.23
N ARG A 163 -5.63 -15.03 18.15
CA ARG A 163 -6.25 -16.31 17.81
C ARG A 163 -6.13 -17.32 18.96
N ARG A 164 -4.93 -17.55 19.49
CA ARG A 164 -4.69 -18.51 20.58
C ARG A 164 -5.45 -18.14 21.86
N ARG A 165 -5.54 -16.85 22.19
CA ARG A 165 -6.32 -16.35 23.33
C ARG A 165 -7.80 -16.69 23.17
N LEU A 166 -8.37 -16.41 21.99
CA LEU A 166 -9.77 -16.72 21.70
C LEU A 166 -10.05 -18.23 21.57
N GLU A 167 -9.09 -19.03 21.10
CA GLU A 167 -9.20 -20.49 21.10
C GLU A 167 -9.24 -21.05 22.52
N THR A 168 -8.51 -20.43 23.45
CA THR A 168 -8.57 -20.81 24.87
C THR A 168 -9.95 -20.49 25.45
N VAL A 169 -10.50 -19.31 25.13
CA VAL A 169 -11.89 -18.96 25.49
C VAL A 169 -12.88 -19.97 24.91
N LEU A 170 -12.73 -20.34 23.63
CA LEU A 170 -13.62 -21.29 22.97
C LEU A 170 -13.54 -22.68 23.60
N ALA A 171 -12.33 -23.15 23.94
CA ALA A 171 -12.14 -24.42 24.62
C ALA A 171 -12.82 -24.45 26.00
N HIS A 172 -12.75 -23.34 26.75
CA HIS A 172 -13.50 -23.21 27.99
C HIS A 172 -15.02 -23.31 27.73
N LEU A 173 -15.56 -22.52 26.80
CA LEU A 173 -17.01 -22.54 26.50
C LEU A 173 -17.51 -23.95 26.12
N PHE A 174 -16.77 -24.68 25.26
CA PHE A 174 -17.13 -26.05 24.91
C PHE A 174 -17.09 -27.01 26.10
N LEU A 175 -16.11 -26.85 27.00
CA LEU A 175 -16.08 -27.65 28.23
C LEU A 175 -17.33 -27.44 29.10
N ALA A 176 -17.85 -26.21 29.23
CA ALA A 176 -19.10 -26.01 29.98
C ALA A 176 -20.35 -26.51 29.24
N ILE A 177 -20.33 -26.53 27.91
CA ILE A 177 -21.43 -27.07 27.12
C ILE A 177 -21.49 -28.60 27.28
N ASP A 178 -20.33 -29.27 27.25
CA ASP A 178 -20.25 -30.73 27.31
C ASP A 178 -20.47 -31.30 28.73
N PHE A 179 -20.18 -30.51 29.78
CA PHE A 179 -20.29 -30.93 31.18
C PHE A 179 -21.32 -30.10 31.95
N THR A 180 -22.59 -30.47 31.82
CA THR A 180 -23.74 -29.73 32.39
C THR A 180 -24.19 -30.18 33.78
N ASP A 181 -23.67 -31.28 34.33
CA ASP A 181 -24.18 -31.88 35.58
C ASP A 181 -23.06 -32.15 36.62
N ASP A 182 -23.05 -31.35 37.69
CA ASP A 182 -22.48 -31.58 39.04
C ASP A 182 -20.99 -31.97 39.26
N GLU A 183 -20.14 -32.10 38.22
CA GLU A 183 -18.70 -32.40 38.42
C GLU A 183 -17.69 -31.37 37.86
N ALA A 184 -18.14 -30.31 37.18
CA ALA A 184 -17.24 -29.29 36.60
C ALA A 184 -17.23 -27.99 37.45
N GLU A 185 -16.02 -27.52 37.78
CA GLU A 185 -15.80 -26.14 38.24
C GLU A 185 -16.54 -25.17 37.31
N CYS A 186 -17.51 -24.44 37.86
CA CYS A 186 -18.29 -23.45 37.14
C CYS A 186 -17.31 -22.51 36.41
N ILE A 187 -17.36 -22.47 35.08
CA ILE A 187 -16.45 -21.63 34.30
C ILE A 187 -16.49 -20.21 34.84
N ASP A 188 -15.32 -19.64 35.08
CA ASP A 188 -15.22 -18.24 35.46
C ASP A 188 -15.56 -17.35 34.26
N MET A 189 -16.85 -17.08 34.11
CA MET A 189 -17.37 -16.18 33.06
C MET A 189 -16.86 -14.75 33.23
N THR A 190 -16.39 -14.36 34.42
CA THR A 190 -15.73 -13.07 34.64
C THR A 190 -14.36 -13.05 33.99
N ALA A 191 -13.57 -14.12 34.16
CA ALA A 191 -12.29 -14.29 33.47
C ALA A 191 -12.48 -14.34 31.96
N THR A 192 -13.45 -15.12 31.46
CA THR A 192 -13.76 -15.22 30.02
C THR A 192 -14.11 -13.85 29.42
N LYS A 193 -14.99 -13.09 30.10
CA LYS A 193 -15.35 -11.74 29.68
C LYS A 193 -14.14 -10.82 29.61
N THR A 194 -13.30 -10.85 30.63
CA THR A 194 -12.09 -10.02 30.73
C THR A 194 -11.11 -10.33 29.60
N GLU A 195 -10.95 -11.62 29.27
CA GLU A 195 -10.08 -12.07 28.18
C GLU A 195 -10.57 -11.60 26.80
N VAL A 196 -11.88 -11.68 26.56
CA VAL A 196 -12.50 -11.17 25.32
C VAL A 196 -12.38 -9.65 25.22
N GLN A 197 -12.60 -8.91 26.31
CA GLN A 197 -12.41 -7.45 26.36
C GLN A 197 -10.96 -7.07 26.04
N SER A 198 -9.98 -7.78 26.60
CA SER A 198 -8.57 -7.55 26.30
C SER A 198 -8.23 -7.84 24.83
N CYS A 199 -8.83 -8.87 24.22
CA CYS A 199 -8.68 -9.13 22.79
C CYS A 199 -9.29 -8.02 21.93
N LEU A 200 -10.45 -7.50 22.31
CA LEU A 200 -11.09 -6.36 21.64
C LEU A 200 -10.21 -5.11 21.66
N GLU A 201 -9.65 -4.74 22.82
CA GLU A 201 -8.75 -3.59 22.94
C GLU A 201 -7.52 -3.71 22.02
N MET A 202 -6.97 -4.92 21.89
CA MET A 202 -5.87 -5.21 20.97
C MET A 202 -6.29 -5.07 19.50
N ILE A 203 -7.48 -5.55 19.13
CA ILE A 203 -8.02 -5.42 17.77
C ILE A 203 -8.26 -3.93 17.44
N GLU A 204 -8.87 -3.17 18.35
CA GLU A 204 -9.11 -1.74 18.18
C GLU A 204 -7.81 -0.94 18.04
N ALA A 205 -6.76 -1.34 18.77
CA ALA A 205 -5.42 -0.74 18.61
C ALA A 205 -4.84 -0.99 17.22
N LEU A 206 -4.99 -2.22 16.68
CA LEU A 206 -4.58 -2.54 15.32
C LEU A 206 -5.40 -1.76 14.28
N GLU A 207 -6.70 -1.63 14.48
CA GLU A 207 -7.56 -0.83 13.59
C GLU A 207 -7.15 0.64 13.57
N ARG A 208 -6.92 1.25 14.75
CA ARG A 208 -6.44 2.64 14.86
C ARG A 208 -5.10 2.82 14.15
N SER A 209 -4.17 1.89 14.37
CA SER A 209 -2.87 1.88 13.70
C SER A 209 -3.00 1.79 12.18
N GLY A 210 -3.84 0.87 11.67
CA GLY A 210 -4.07 0.72 10.23
C GLY A 210 -4.72 1.92 9.58
N ARG A 211 -5.71 2.56 10.24
CA ARG A 211 -6.34 3.80 9.77
C ARG A 211 -5.34 4.94 9.64
N ARG A 212 -4.42 5.08 10.60
CA ARG A 212 -3.36 6.10 10.55
C ARG A 212 -2.34 5.80 9.46
N ALA A 213 -1.90 4.55 9.36
CA ALA A 213 -0.92 4.11 8.38
C ALA A 213 -1.43 4.17 6.93
N TYR A 214 -2.75 4.18 6.73
CA TYR A 214 -3.39 4.30 5.42
C TYR A 214 -2.83 5.48 4.61
N LYS A 215 -2.72 6.66 5.24
CA LYS A 215 -2.21 7.89 4.61
C LYS A 215 -0.76 7.76 4.13
N PHE A 216 0.06 7.00 4.84
CA PHE A 216 1.46 6.79 4.47
C PHE A 216 1.62 5.76 3.34
N ARG A 217 0.63 4.87 3.14
CA ARG A 217 0.67 3.82 2.12
C ARG A 217 -0.03 4.24 0.83
N GLU A 218 -1.28 4.68 0.93
CA GLU A 218 -2.10 5.06 -0.23
C GLU A 218 -1.92 6.53 -0.63
N GLY A 219 -1.36 7.34 0.27
CA GLY A 219 -1.22 8.78 0.09
C GLY A 219 -2.47 9.57 0.45
N CYS A 220 -2.40 10.87 0.20
CA CYS A 220 -3.48 11.83 0.39
C CYS A 220 -3.69 12.68 -0.86
N LEU A 221 -4.93 13.10 -1.11
CA LEU A 221 -5.29 14.05 -2.16
C LEU A 221 -5.36 15.47 -1.58
N VAL A 222 -4.54 16.37 -2.12
CA VAL A 222 -4.59 17.80 -1.80
C VAL A 222 -4.95 18.57 -3.06
N VAL A 223 -6.08 19.27 -2.99
CA VAL A 223 -6.61 20.06 -4.11
C VAL A 223 -6.25 21.53 -3.91
N ILE A 224 -5.62 22.13 -4.93
CA ILE A 224 -5.33 23.57 -4.96
C ILE A 224 -6.45 24.26 -5.72
N ALA A 225 -7.28 24.99 -4.99
CA ALA A 225 -8.47 25.68 -5.50
C ALA A 225 -8.27 27.21 -5.49
N GLY A 226 -9.04 27.93 -6.31
CA GLY A 226 -9.03 29.40 -6.34
C GLY A 226 -9.31 29.94 -7.73
N GLN A 227 -9.50 31.26 -7.83
CA GLN A 227 -9.79 31.96 -9.09
C GLN A 227 -8.67 31.78 -10.13
N VAL A 228 -8.96 32.10 -11.40
CA VAL A 228 -7.91 32.16 -12.44
C VAL A 228 -6.87 33.23 -12.08
N ASN A 229 -5.59 33.01 -12.43
CA ASN A 229 -4.48 33.96 -12.20
C ASN A 229 -4.10 34.28 -10.74
N VAL A 230 -4.65 33.57 -9.74
CA VAL A 230 -4.20 33.68 -8.33
C VAL A 230 -2.82 33.07 -8.10
N GLY A 231 -2.30 32.30 -9.06
CA GLY A 231 -0.95 31.73 -9.04
C GLY A 231 -0.86 30.26 -8.62
N LYS A 232 -1.92 29.47 -8.81
CA LYS A 232 -1.95 28.01 -8.52
C LYS A 232 -0.84 27.24 -9.20
N SER A 233 -0.68 27.39 -10.52
CA SER A 233 0.39 26.72 -11.26
C SER A 233 1.78 27.22 -10.89
N SER A 234 1.91 28.46 -10.41
CA SER A 234 3.18 28.96 -9.83
C SER A 234 3.49 28.28 -8.50
N LEU A 235 2.48 28.02 -7.66
CA LEU A 235 2.65 27.27 -6.42
C LEU A 235 3.03 25.82 -6.70
N MET A 236 2.34 25.14 -7.61
CA MET A 236 2.69 23.78 -8.05
C MET A 236 4.16 23.69 -8.46
N ASN A 237 4.60 24.56 -9.38
CA ASN A 237 6.00 24.56 -9.81
C ASN A 237 6.99 24.87 -8.67
N SER A 238 6.60 25.75 -7.74
CA SER A 238 7.42 26.05 -6.56
C SER A 238 7.56 24.84 -5.64
N ILE A 239 6.49 24.08 -5.44
CA ILE A 239 6.47 22.87 -4.62
C ILE A 239 7.30 21.77 -5.31
N LEU A 240 7.10 21.54 -6.61
CA LEU A 240 7.82 20.51 -7.37
C LEU A 240 9.32 20.80 -7.48
N GLY A 241 9.72 22.08 -7.50
CA GLY A 241 11.12 22.47 -7.47
C GLY A 241 11.81 22.26 -6.11
N ARG A 242 11.04 22.02 -5.04
CA ARG A 242 11.54 21.89 -3.65
C ARG A 242 11.37 20.49 -3.07
N GLN A 243 10.25 19.86 -3.35
CA GLN A 243 9.93 18.52 -2.89
C GLN A 243 10.34 17.48 -3.93
N ARG A 244 10.67 16.28 -3.45
CA ARG A 244 10.97 15.17 -4.35
C ARG A 244 9.66 14.72 -5.00
N ALA A 245 9.56 14.90 -6.32
CA ALA A 245 8.53 14.24 -7.10
C ALA A 245 8.69 12.71 -6.97
N ILE A 246 7.58 12.03 -6.68
CA ILE A 246 7.51 10.57 -6.64
C ILE A 246 7.17 10.12 -8.06
N VAL A 247 8.07 9.36 -8.68
CA VAL A 247 7.79 8.73 -9.96
C VAL A 247 6.86 7.54 -9.69
N THR A 248 5.65 7.59 -10.23
CA THR A 248 4.72 6.45 -10.22
C THR A 248 4.63 5.88 -11.63
N ASP A 249 4.53 4.55 -11.72
CA ASP A 249 4.42 3.84 -13.01
C ASP A 249 3.01 3.94 -13.63
N PHE A 250 2.08 4.65 -12.97
CA PHE A 250 0.74 4.88 -13.50
C PHE A 250 0.80 6.01 -14.54
N PRO A 251 0.49 5.73 -15.83
CA PRO A 251 0.37 6.78 -16.83
C PRO A 251 -0.73 7.74 -16.36
N GLY A 252 -0.41 9.04 -16.26
CA GLY A 252 -1.39 10.09 -16.02
C GLY A 252 -2.44 10.08 -17.12
N THR A 253 -3.58 9.44 -16.87
CA THR A 253 -4.70 9.38 -17.81
C THR A 253 -5.70 10.46 -17.46
N THR A 254 -5.46 11.68 -17.96
CA THR A 254 -6.39 12.52 -18.76
C THR A 254 -5.83 13.94 -18.84
N ARG A 255 -6.03 14.59 -19.99
CA ARG A 255 -5.26 15.73 -20.50
C ARG A 255 -5.60 17.10 -19.89
N ASP A 256 -6.29 17.15 -18.74
CA ASP A 256 -6.96 18.39 -18.27
C ASP A 256 -6.51 18.90 -16.88
N TYR A 257 -5.64 18.19 -16.15
CA TYR A 257 -5.05 18.66 -14.88
C TYR A 257 -3.56 18.35 -14.80
N ILE A 258 -2.78 19.25 -14.17
CA ILE A 258 -1.42 18.94 -13.74
C ILE A 258 -1.57 18.23 -12.39
N GLU A 259 -1.43 16.91 -12.43
CA GLU A 259 -1.43 16.04 -11.26
C GLU A 259 0.00 15.58 -11.00
N GLU A 260 0.51 15.86 -9.81
CA GLU A 260 1.87 15.51 -9.43
C GLU A 260 1.89 14.95 -8.02
N THR A 261 2.72 13.93 -7.79
CA THR A 261 2.84 13.29 -6.48
C THR A 261 4.15 13.71 -5.82
N ILE A 262 4.10 14.19 -4.58
CA ILE A 262 5.27 14.59 -3.79
C ILE A 262 5.40 13.76 -2.51
N ASP A 263 6.63 13.62 -2.01
CA ASP A 263 6.89 13.11 -0.65
C ASP A 263 6.83 14.26 0.36
N LEU A 264 5.74 14.36 1.13
CA LEU A 264 5.57 15.32 2.21
C LEU A 264 5.90 14.67 3.56
N GLU A 265 7.18 14.65 3.92
CA GLU A 265 7.71 14.05 5.16
C GLU A 265 7.18 12.63 5.43
N GLY A 266 7.21 11.79 4.39
CA GLY A 266 6.76 10.39 4.44
C GLY A 266 5.32 10.18 3.97
N ILE A 267 4.50 11.22 3.83
CA ILE A 267 3.16 11.10 3.26
C ILE A 267 3.24 11.35 1.75
N PRO A 268 2.89 10.37 0.90
CA PRO A 268 2.69 10.61 -0.53
C PRO A 268 1.50 11.56 -0.69
N VAL A 269 1.72 12.74 -1.26
CA VAL A 269 0.65 13.72 -1.50
C VAL A 269 0.47 13.92 -2.99
N ARG A 270 -0.74 13.64 -3.46
CA ARG A 270 -1.19 13.88 -4.82
C ARG A 270 -1.75 15.30 -4.88
N LEU A 271 -0.99 16.19 -5.52
CA LEU A 271 -1.35 17.58 -5.72
C LEU A 271 -2.09 17.73 -7.04
N VAL A 272 -3.29 18.29 -6.98
CA VAL A 272 -4.11 18.56 -8.16
C VAL A 272 -4.37 20.06 -8.27
N ASP A 273 -3.91 20.67 -9.38
CA ASP A 273 -4.25 22.04 -9.76
C ASP A 273 -5.60 22.03 -10.49
N THR A 274 -6.62 22.68 -9.94
CA THR A 274 -7.93 22.75 -10.62
C THR A 274 -7.93 23.84 -11.68
N ALA A 275 -8.72 23.68 -12.74
CA ALA A 275 -9.07 24.81 -13.59
C ALA A 275 -9.66 25.91 -12.67
N GLY A 276 -9.13 27.14 -12.76
CA GLY A 276 -9.59 28.20 -11.86
C GLY A 276 -11.08 28.49 -12.05
N PHE A 277 -11.77 28.84 -10.97
CA PHE A 277 -13.14 29.31 -11.06
C PHE A 277 -13.17 30.59 -11.91
N ARG A 278 -14.13 30.71 -12.83
CA ARG A 278 -14.48 31.95 -13.53
C ARG A 278 -15.86 32.37 -13.04
N SER A 279 -16.06 33.66 -12.74
CA SER A 279 -17.38 34.20 -12.45
C SER A 279 -18.28 34.09 -13.69
N ALA A 280 -19.57 33.80 -13.47
CA ALA A 280 -20.56 33.46 -14.49
C ALA A 280 -20.91 34.59 -15.50
N SER A 281 -20.13 35.67 -15.56
CA SER A 281 -20.41 36.86 -16.36
C SER A 281 -19.82 36.83 -17.77
N ASP A 282 -18.86 35.95 -18.07
CA ASP A 282 -18.22 35.88 -19.39
C ASP A 282 -18.56 34.56 -20.10
N LYS A 283 -19.60 34.60 -20.94
CA LYS A 283 -19.99 33.56 -21.94
C LYS A 283 -19.70 32.10 -21.55
N ALA A 284 -20.71 31.46 -20.96
CA ALA A 284 -20.76 30.02 -20.68
C ALA A 284 -20.40 29.17 -21.92
N ASP A 285 -19.17 28.67 -21.93
CA ASP A 285 -18.72 27.61 -22.84
C ASP A 285 -19.01 26.26 -22.16
N PRO A 286 -19.60 25.25 -22.85
CA PRO A 286 -19.90 23.94 -22.24
C PRO A 286 -18.70 23.24 -21.60
N VAL A 287 -17.47 23.61 -22.00
CA VAL A 287 -16.21 23.13 -21.41
C VAL A 287 -15.99 23.66 -19.99
N GLU A 288 -16.51 24.85 -19.66
CA GLU A 288 -16.31 25.49 -18.35
C GLU A 288 -17.23 24.93 -17.27
N GLU A 289 -18.47 24.57 -17.62
CA GLU A 289 -19.43 23.94 -16.69
C GLU A 289 -18.91 22.54 -16.26
N PHE A 290 -18.28 21.81 -17.19
CA PHE A 290 -17.55 20.58 -16.90
C PHE A 290 -16.37 20.80 -15.94
N GLY A 291 -15.63 21.91 -16.09
CA GLY A 291 -14.52 22.27 -15.20
C GLY A 291 -14.95 22.54 -13.76
N ILE A 292 -16.10 23.17 -13.54
CA ILE A 292 -16.64 23.47 -12.21
C ILE A 292 -17.17 22.19 -11.53
N HIS A 293 -17.96 21.37 -12.22
CA HIS A 293 -18.48 20.12 -11.66
C HIS A 293 -17.35 19.14 -11.30
N ARG A 294 -16.34 19.04 -12.16
CA ARG A 294 -15.16 18.20 -11.93
C ARG A 294 -14.28 18.71 -10.78
N THR A 295 -14.15 20.02 -10.63
CA THR A 295 -13.48 20.65 -9.48
C THR A 295 -14.23 20.33 -8.19
N GLN A 296 -15.56 20.38 -8.20
CA GLN A 296 -16.38 20.01 -7.04
C GLN A 296 -16.24 18.52 -6.69
N GLU A 297 -16.19 17.62 -7.67
CA GLU A 297 -15.90 16.19 -7.48
C GLU A 297 -14.52 15.98 -6.83
N LEU A 298 -13.45 16.56 -7.39
CA LEU A 298 -12.09 16.45 -6.85
C LEU A 298 -11.99 17.03 -5.45
N VAL A 299 -12.60 18.19 -5.23
CA VAL A 299 -12.71 18.77 -3.90
C VAL A 299 -13.43 17.78 -2.99
N SER A 300 -14.54 17.16 -3.41
CA SER A 300 -15.32 16.21 -2.62
C SER A 300 -14.52 14.97 -2.15
N GLU A 301 -13.52 14.57 -2.93
CA GLU A 301 -12.63 13.44 -2.62
C GLU A 301 -11.36 13.86 -1.85
N ALA A 302 -11.08 15.17 -1.76
CA ALA A 302 -9.84 15.66 -1.18
C ALA A 302 -9.76 15.44 0.33
N ASP A 303 -8.57 15.06 0.82
CA ASP A 303 -8.25 15.03 2.25
C ASP A 303 -8.07 16.45 2.80
N THR A 304 -7.62 17.39 1.98
CA THR A 304 -7.46 18.82 2.33
C THR A 304 -7.54 19.70 1.09
N VAL A 305 -8.12 20.89 1.24
CA VAL A 305 -8.16 21.92 0.18
C VAL A 305 -7.23 23.06 0.55
N VAL A 306 -6.41 23.51 -0.40
CA VAL A 306 -5.66 24.75 -0.31
C VAL A 306 -6.37 25.79 -1.19
N PHE A 307 -7.07 26.72 -0.56
CA PHE A 307 -7.75 27.80 -1.27
C PHE A 307 -6.81 29.00 -1.44
N MET A 308 -6.41 29.26 -2.68
CA MET A 308 -5.52 30.36 -3.03
C MET A 308 -6.27 31.60 -3.48
N TYR A 309 -5.84 32.77 -3.01
CA TYR A 309 -6.33 34.06 -3.49
C TYR A 309 -5.17 35.05 -3.66
N ASP A 310 -5.41 36.11 -4.44
CA ASP A 310 -4.42 37.19 -4.64
C ASP A 310 -4.60 38.26 -3.55
N VAL A 311 -3.57 38.48 -2.72
CA VAL A 311 -3.65 39.45 -1.61
C VAL A 311 -3.90 40.89 -2.08
N HIS A 312 -3.56 41.23 -3.32
CA HIS A 312 -3.82 42.55 -3.88
C HIS A 312 -5.30 42.74 -4.27
N GLN A 313 -5.96 41.67 -4.73
CA GLN A 313 -7.37 41.71 -5.13
C GLN A 313 -8.30 41.46 -3.94
N GLY A 314 -7.80 40.79 -2.90
CA GLY A 314 -8.63 40.33 -1.79
C GLY A 314 -9.48 39.13 -2.18
N MET A 315 -10.42 38.78 -1.30
CA MET A 315 -11.37 37.68 -1.52
C MET A 315 -12.75 38.25 -1.80
N THR A 316 -13.45 37.68 -2.77
CA THR A 316 -14.83 38.04 -3.12
C THR A 316 -15.83 37.32 -2.22
N GLU A 317 -17.09 37.76 -2.21
CA GLU A 317 -18.17 37.02 -1.53
C GLU A 317 -18.36 35.61 -2.12
N GLU A 318 -18.14 35.43 -3.43
CA GLU A 318 -18.17 34.13 -4.09
C GLU A 318 -17.09 33.19 -3.54
N ASP A 319 -15.87 33.70 -3.33
CA ASP A 319 -14.76 32.93 -2.76
C ASP A 319 -15.10 32.45 -1.34
N TRP A 320 -15.71 33.32 -0.52
CA TRP A 320 -16.15 32.96 0.81
C TRP A 320 -17.26 31.90 0.80
N GLY A 321 -18.22 32.00 -0.12
CA GLY A 321 -19.26 30.97 -0.30
C GLY A 321 -18.68 29.61 -0.66
N LEU A 322 -17.65 29.56 -1.50
CA LEU A 322 -16.95 28.32 -1.85
C LEU A 322 -16.21 27.75 -0.63
N ILE A 323 -15.48 28.57 0.12
CA ILE A 323 -14.74 28.13 1.31
C ILE A 323 -15.69 27.57 2.38
N GLU A 324 -16.82 28.22 2.63
CA GLU A 324 -17.82 27.72 3.56
C GLU A 324 -18.37 26.36 3.11
N SER A 325 -18.60 26.19 1.80
CA SER A 325 -19.05 24.90 1.26
C SER A 325 -18.02 23.78 1.47
N PHE A 326 -16.73 24.08 1.36
CA PHE A 326 -15.67 23.08 1.55
C PHE A 326 -15.45 22.76 3.03
N SER A 327 -15.41 23.79 3.86
CA SER A 327 -15.08 23.71 5.30
C SER A 327 -16.11 22.92 6.10
N GLN A 328 -17.34 22.75 5.59
CA GLN A 328 -18.34 21.87 6.19
C GLN A 328 -17.99 20.38 6.11
N SER A 329 -17.16 19.99 5.15
CA SER A 329 -16.89 18.58 4.84
C SER A 329 -15.43 18.16 5.04
N ARG A 330 -14.47 19.10 4.97
CA ARG A 330 -13.04 18.82 5.09
C ARG A 330 -12.23 20.05 5.51
N PRO A 331 -10.99 19.87 6.01
CA PRO A 331 -10.08 20.97 6.32
C PRO A 331 -9.79 21.83 5.08
N CYS A 332 -9.82 23.15 5.27
CA CYS A 332 -9.48 24.14 4.27
C CYS A 332 -8.35 25.03 4.79
N ILE A 333 -7.29 25.18 4.00
CA ILE A 333 -6.15 26.06 4.29
C ILE A 333 -6.24 27.25 3.33
N LEU A 334 -6.25 28.46 3.88
CA LEU A 334 -6.23 29.69 3.09
C LEU A 334 -4.79 30.05 2.76
N ALA A 335 -4.51 30.34 1.49
CA ALA A 335 -3.21 30.72 0.98
C ALA A 335 -3.27 32.06 0.25
N GLY A 336 -2.93 33.15 0.95
CA GLY A 336 -2.85 34.49 0.37
C GLY A 336 -1.55 34.64 -0.43
N ASN A 337 -1.65 34.63 -1.75
CA ASN A 337 -0.50 34.65 -2.66
C ASN A 337 -0.16 36.07 -3.15
N LYS A 338 1.05 36.23 -3.70
CA LYS A 338 1.63 37.47 -4.27
C LYS A 338 1.99 38.54 -3.24
N ILE A 339 2.40 38.13 -2.04
CA ILE A 339 2.87 39.07 -1.00
C ILE A 339 4.10 39.88 -1.41
N ASP A 340 4.82 39.45 -2.45
CA ASP A 340 5.91 40.23 -3.05
C ASP A 340 5.45 41.57 -3.65
N LEU A 341 4.15 41.70 -3.95
CA LEU A 341 3.55 42.95 -4.42
C LEU A 341 3.09 43.87 -3.29
N MET A 342 3.13 43.41 -2.04
CA MET A 342 2.65 44.13 -0.85
C MET A 342 3.71 44.06 0.27
N PRO A 343 4.81 44.85 0.18
CA PRO A 343 5.94 44.78 1.11
C PRO A 343 5.60 45.18 2.56
N ASP A 344 4.52 45.95 2.77
CA ASP A 344 4.05 46.42 4.09
C ASP A 344 3.01 45.49 4.73
N LEU A 345 2.67 44.37 4.09
CA LEU A 345 1.71 43.40 4.64
C LEU A 345 2.38 42.60 5.76
N ASP A 346 1.96 42.83 7.00
CA ASP A 346 2.51 42.12 8.16
C ASP A 346 1.79 40.78 8.35
N ASP A 347 2.55 39.71 8.66
CA ASP A 347 2.08 38.31 8.76
C ASP A 347 1.01 38.11 9.85
N THR A 348 0.86 39.10 10.74
CA THR A 348 -0.13 39.14 11.82
C THR A 348 -1.47 39.74 11.41
N THR A 349 -1.57 40.46 10.29
CA THR A 349 -2.77 41.25 9.93
C THR A 349 -3.97 40.44 9.42
N LEU A 350 -3.75 39.19 8.97
CA LEU A 350 -4.79 38.37 8.34
C LEU A 350 -5.12 37.09 9.11
N ARG A 351 -4.75 37.01 10.39
CA ARG A 351 -5.08 35.88 11.26
C ARG A 351 -6.55 35.93 11.71
N ASP A 352 -7.47 35.81 10.77
CA ASP A 352 -8.85 35.47 11.12
C ASP A 352 -8.89 33.98 11.47
N ARG A 353 -8.55 33.68 12.74
CA ARG A 353 -8.34 32.31 13.24
C ARG A 353 -9.61 31.47 13.25
N ASP A 354 -10.77 32.10 13.09
CA ASP A 354 -12.08 31.44 13.21
C ASP A 354 -12.45 30.59 11.98
N ARG A 355 -11.67 30.67 10.87
CA ARG A 355 -12.03 30.07 9.57
C ARG A 355 -10.99 29.12 8.98
N GLY A 356 -10.00 28.70 9.77
CA GLY A 356 -8.96 27.73 9.39
C GLY A 356 -7.54 28.31 9.35
N PRO A 357 -6.52 27.49 9.03
CA PRO A 357 -5.14 27.96 8.90
C PRO A 357 -5.01 28.92 7.72
N HIS A 358 -4.45 30.11 7.96
CA HIS A 358 -4.22 31.11 6.92
C HIS A 358 -2.73 31.44 6.80
N ILE A 359 -2.17 31.23 5.60
CA ILE A 359 -0.75 31.39 5.31
C ILE A 359 -0.55 32.36 4.15
N LEU A 360 0.30 33.35 4.33
CA LEU A 360 0.71 34.28 3.29
C LEU A 360 1.94 33.77 2.57
N ILE A 361 1.90 33.72 1.24
CA ILE A 361 2.96 33.17 0.40
C ILE A 361 3.31 34.08 -0.78
N SER A 362 4.53 33.93 -1.29
CA SER A 362 4.85 34.31 -2.66
C SER A 362 5.23 33.05 -3.41
N ALA A 363 4.30 32.49 -4.19
CA ALA A 363 4.56 31.29 -4.99
C ALA A 363 5.69 31.50 -6.01
N LYS A 364 5.80 32.71 -6.58
CA LYS A 364 6.80 33.07 -7.58
C LYS A 364 8.24 33.03 -7.04
N PHE A 365 8.44 33.58 -5.84
CA PHE A 365 9.76 33.62 -5.18
C PHE A 365 9.90 32.51 -4.13
N GLY A 366 8.85 31.73 -3.94
CA GLY A 366 8.77 30.64 -2.99
C GLY A 366 8.75 31.06 -1.51
N ARG A 367 8.49 32.33 -1.17
CA ARG A 367 8.44 32.78 0.23
C ARG A 367 7.27 32.09 0.97
N ASN A 368 7.53 31.58 2.17
CA ASN A 368 6.57 30.90 3.06
C ASN A 368 5.88 29.64 2.50
N VAL A 369 6.30 29.12 1.34
CA VAL A 369 5.75 27.87 0.80
C VAL A 369 6.10 26.67 1.68
N ASP A 370 7.29 26.64 2.28
CA ASP A 370 7.65 25.57 3.23
C ASP A 370 6.72 25.58 4.45
N THR A 371 6.37 26.77 4.95
CA THR A 371 5.37 26.93 6.02
C THR A 371 3.98 26.45 5.60
N LEU A 372 3.58 26.70 4.35
CA LEU A 372 2.33 26.15 3.82
C LEU A 372 2.37 24.60 3.78
N LEU A 373 3.48 24.02 3.34
CA LEU A 373 3.68 22.57 3.32
C LEU A 373 3.64 21.96 4.73
N ASP A 374 4.25 22.60 5.72
CA ASP A 374 4.19 22.17 7.13
C ASP A 374 2.75 22.17 7.68
N VAL A 375 1.96 23.17 7.29
CA VAL A 375 0.55 23.27 7.68
C VAL A 375 -0.26 22.18 7.01
N ILE A 376 -0.09 21.96 5.69
CA ILE A 376 -0.72 20.83 4.97
C ILE A 376 -0.37 19.51 5.67
N ARG A 377 0.91 19.29 5.98
CA ARG A 377 1.38 18.07 6.65
C ARG A 377 0.71 17.83 8.01
N ARG A 378 0.48 18.90 8.77
CA ARG A 378 -0.18 18.86 10.09
C ARG A 378 -1.69 18.63 9.98
N GLU A 379 -2.35 19.21 8.97
CA GLU A 379 -3.77 18.93 8.71
C GLU A 379 -3.98 17.48 8.27
N LEU A 380 -3.07 16.94 7.45
CA LEU A 380 -3.11 15.54 7.01
C LEU A 380 -2.82 14.55 8.15
N ASP A 381 -2.13 14.95 9.22
CA ASP A 381 -1.75 14.07 10.33
C ASP A 381 -1.74 14.86 11.64
N SER A 382 -2.93 14.98 12.22
CA SER A 382 -3.16 15.70 13.47
C SER A 382 -2.58 14.98 14.69
N GLU A 383 -2.30 13.67 14.59
CA GLU A 383 -1.72 12.84 15.65
C GLU A 383 -0.19 12.99 15.67
N LYS A 384 0.29 14.14 16.12
CA LYS A 384 1.71 14.29 16.49
C LYS A 384 2.03 13.28 17.60
N SER A 385 3.10 12.49 17.40
CA SER A 385 3.84 11.79 18.47
C SER A 385 3.71 10.25 18.59
N GLU A 386 3.66 9.49 17.50
CA GLU A 386 4.23 8.13 17.56
C GLU A 386 5.12 7.87 16.34
N THR A 387 6.26 7.24 16.60
CA THR A 387 7.19 6.78 15.57
C THR A 387 6.56 5.68 14.74
N LEU A 388 6.62 5.79 13.42
CA LEU A 388 6.19 4.73 12.47
C LEU A 388 7.04 3.44 12.60
N GLN A 389 8.19 3.53 13.25
CA GLN A 389 9.10 2.40 13.41
C GLN A 389 8.51 1.37 14.37
N GLY A 390 8.32 0.15 13.89
CA GLY A 390 7.69 -0.92 14.65
C GLY A 390 6.15 -0.85 14.68
N THR A 391 5.55 0.14 14.02
CA THR A 391 4.09 0.23 13.88
C THR A 391 3.58 -0.92 13.02
N ILE A 392 2.64 -1.70 13.58
CA ILE A 392 1.96 -2.77 12.86
C ILE A 392 0.75 -2.15 12.17
N ALA A 393 0.79 -2.09 10.84
CA ALA A 393 -0.22 -1.44 10.02
C ALA A 393 -0.98 -2.46 9.15
N PRO A 394 -2.20 -2.85 9.54
CA PRO A 394 -3.06 -3.65 8.68
C PRO A 394 -3.42 -2.93 7.36
N ASN A 395 -3.59 -3.69 6.29
CA ASN A 395 -4.15 -3.19 5.02
C ASN A 395 -5.69 -3.23 5.01
N ALA A 396 -6.31 -2.71 3.95
CA ALA A 396 -7.78 -2.62 3.87
C ALA A 396 -8.48 -3.98 4.08
N ARG A 397 -7.98 -5.05 3.45
CA ARG A 397 -8.51 -6.42 3.65
C ARG A 397 -8.40 -6.85 5.11
N GLN A 398 -7.23 -6.66 5.71
CA GLN A 398 -6.97 -7.04 7.09
C GLN A 398 -7.81 -6.23 8.07
N LEU A 399 -8.04 -4.94 7.81
CA LEU A 399 -8.95 -4.09 8.58
C LEU A 399 -10.40 -4.58 8.50
N VAL A 400 -10.87 -5.03 7.34
CA VAL A 400 -12.21 -5.62 7.20
C VAL A 400 -12.33 -6.88 8.08
N LEU A 401 -11.34 -7.78 8.03
CA LEU A 401 -11.34 -9.01 8.84
C LEU A 401 -11.24 -8.71 10.35
N LEU A 402 -10.40 -7.74 10.74
CA LEU A 402 -10.31 -7.27 12.12
C LEU A 402 -11.66 -6.68 12.59
N GLY A 403 -12.31 -5.88 11.76
CA GLY A 403 -13.63 -5.32 12.05
C GLY A 403 -14.72 -6.37 12.19
N GLN A 404 -14.70 -7.41 11.35
CA GLN A 404 -15.63 -8.54 11.47
C GLN A 404 -15.38 -9.35 12.76
N ALA A 405 -14.11 -9.60 13.11
CA ALA A 405 -13.77 -10.23 14.38
C ALA A 405 -14.23 -9.37 15.57
N ARG A 406 -14.02 -8.05 15.52
CA ARG A 406 -14.48 -7.10 16.54
C ARG A 406 -15.99 -7.16 16.72
N ILE A 407 -16.77 -7.08 15.63
CA ILE A 407 -18.23 -7.17 15.66
C ILE A 407 -18.69 -8.47 16.32
N GLY A 408 -18.07 -9.61 15.99
CA GLY A 408 -18.39 -10.89 16.63
C GLY A 408 -18.13 -10.88 18.14
N LEU A 409 -17.00 -10.33 18.58
CA LEU A 409 -16.67 -10.23 20.00
C LEU A 409 -17.54 -9.18 20.75
N ASP A 410 -17.96 -8.11 20.08
CA ASP A 410 -18.92 -7.15 20.63
C ASP A 410 -20.28 -7.83 20.87
N HIS A 411 -20.76 -8.63 19.92
CA HIS A 411 -21.98 -9.44 20.09
C HIS A 411 -21.84 -10.45 21.22
N PHE A 412 -20.69 -11.11 21.36
CA PHE A 412 -20.41 -11.99 22.51
C PHE A 412 -20.62 -11.25 23.85
N LEU A 413 -20.09 -10.04 24.00
CA LEU A 413 -20.23 -9.27 25.25
C LEU A 413 -21.67 -8.82 25.52
N ILE A 414 -22.44 -8.53 24.47
CA ILE A 414 -23.86 -8.18 24.56
C ILE A 414 -24.66 -9.42 25.00
N ASP A 415 -24.49 -10.54 24.30
CA ASP A 415 -25.24 -11.77 24.54
C ASP A 415 -24.90 -12.40 25.91
N LEU A 416 -23.65 -12.27 26.35
CA LEU A 416 -23.24 -12.64 27.70
C LEU A 416 -23.99 -11.83 28.77
N ARG A 417 -24.21 -10.54 28.53
CA ARG A 417 -24.94 -9.66 29.48
C ARG A 417 -26.42 -10.00 29.55
N VAL A 418 -27.02 -10.40 28.43
CA VAL A 418 -28.45 -10.75 28.33
C VAL A 418 -28.70 -12.21 28.75
N GLY A 419 -27.65 -13.00 28.98
CA GLY A 419 -27.75 -14.37 29.49
C GLY A 419 -28.12 -15.38 28.40
N GLN A 420 -27.62 -15.20 27.17
CA GLN A 420 -27.83 -16.15 26.09
C GLN A 420 -27.14 -17.51 26.36
N PRO A 421 -27.63 -18.61 25.76
CA PRO A 421 -27.00 -19.93 25.85
C PRO A 421 -25.53 -19.92 25.41
N LEU A 422 -24.72 -20.77 26.05
CA LEU A 422 -23.28 -20.87 25.79
C LEU A 422 -22.95 -21.24 24.33
N ASP A 423 -23.82 -21.99 23.64
CA ASP A 423 -23.65 -22.32 22.22
C ASP A 423 -23.62 -21.06 21.34
N ILE A 424 -24.47 -20.07 21.65
CA ILE A 424 -24.51 -18.79 20.91
C ILE A 424 -23.21 -18.02 21.17
N LEU A 425 -22.78 -17.97 22.43
CA LEU A 425 -21.53 -17.32 22.81
C LEU A 425 -20.32 -17.96 22.12
N ALA A 426 -20.25 -19.29 22.09
CA ALA A 426 -19.20 -20.05 21.42
C ALA A 426 -19.16 -19.75 19.92
N GLY A 427 -20.33 -19.65 19.26
CA GLY A 427 -20.43 -19.30 17.84
C GLY A 427 -19.81 -17.94 17.50
N HIS A 428 -20.02 -16.92 18.35
CA HIS A 428 -19.40 -15.60 18.15
C HIS A 428 -17.86 -15.65 18.22
N VAL A 429 -17.32 -16.36 19.21
CA VAL A 429 -15.86 -16.53 19.37
C VAL A 429 -15.27 -17.34 18.22
N GLN A 430 -15.96 -18.40 17.79
CA GLN A 430 -15.54 -19.23 16.65
C GLN A 430 -15.45 -18.42 15.35
N ASN A 431 -16.43 -17.55 15.09
CA ASN A 431 -16.40 -16.66 13.92
C ASN A 431 -15.21 -15.69 13.98
N ALA A 432 -14.95 -15.08 15.15
CA ALA A 432 -13.80 -14.21 15.33
C ALA A 432 -12.45 -14.94 15.11
N VAL A 433 -12.31 -16.17 15.61
CA VAL A 433 -11.14 -17.04 15.34
C VAL A 433 -11.00 -17.33 13.84
N GLY A 434 -12.10 -17.56 13.13
CA GLY A 434 -12.12 -17.74 11.68
C GLY A 434 -11.56 -16.53 10.93
N HIS A 435 -12.07 -15.33 11.21
CA HIS A 435 -11.59 -14.10 10.59
C HIS A 435 -10.12 -13.81 10.88
N LEU A 436 -9.65 -14.04 12.10
CA LEU A 436 -8.23 -13.90 12.46
C LEU A 436 -7.34 -14.94 11.74
N SER A 437 -7.86 -16.15 11.54
CA SER A 437 -7.15 -17.21 10.80
C SER A 437 -7.02 -16.88 9.31
N GLU A 438 -8.02 -16.21 8.74
CA GLU A 438 -8.01 -15.74 7.34
C GLU A 438 -6.97 -14.61 7.12
N ILE A 439 -6.71 -13.76 8.12
CA ILE A 439 -5.67 -12.71 8.03
C ILE A 439 -4.30 -13.33 7.68
N THR A 440 -3.93 -14.41 8.36
CA THR A 440 -2.66 -15.14 8.15
C THR A 440 -2.69 -16.11 6.97
N GLY A 441 -3.86 -16.36 6.39
CA GLY A 441 -4.03 -17.28 5.27
C GLY A 441 -4.19 -18.75 5.65
N ARG A 442 -4.32 -19.09 6.95
CA ARG A 442 -4.53 -20.50 7.37
C ARG A 442 -5.82 -21.11 6.81
N ILE A 443 -6.87 -20.29 6.68
CA ILE A 443 -8.21 -20.69 6.23
C ILE A 443 -8.70 -19.70 5.15
N ALA A 444 -7.81 -19.25 4.26
CA ALA A 444 -8.21 -18.33 3.19
C ALA A 444 -8.87 -19.09 2.03
N PRO A 445 -10.02 -18.62 1.51
CA PRO A 445 -10.61 -19.12 0.27
C PRO A 445 -9.66 -18.94 -0.92
N ASP A 446 -9.71 -19.88 -1.88
CA ASP A 446 -8.84 -19.84 -3.06
C ASP A 446 -9.02 -18.55 -3.88
N ASP A 447 -10.24 -18.05 -3.99
CA ASP A 447 -10.63 -16.84 -4.67
C ASP A 447 -10.06 -15.57 -4.00
N VAL A 448 -9.93 -15.57 -2.67
CA VAL A 448 -9.22 -14.51 -1.93
C VAL A 448 -7.73 -14.54 -2.26
N LEU A 449 -7.12 -15.74 -2.28
CA LEU A 449 -5.71 -15.89 -2.67
C LEU A 449 -5.48 -15.43 -4.11
N HIS A 450 -6.34 -15.81 -5.05
CA HIS A 450 -6.23 -15.39 -6.45
C HIS A 450 -6.28 -13.87 -6.59
N ARG A 451 -7.23 -13.19 -5.92
CA ARG A 451 -7.32 -11.72 -5.98
C ARG A 451 -6.06 -11.05 -5.44
N ILE A 452 -5.53 -11.51 -4.31
CA ILE A 452 -4.33 -10.92 -3.70
C ILE A 452 -3.13 -11.04 -4.63
N PHE A 453 -2.88 -12.23 -5.20
CA PHE A 453 -1.71 -12.44 -6.05
C PHE A 453 -1.89 -11.87 -7.48
N ALA A 454 -3.12 -11.67 -7.95
CA ALA A 454 -3.38 -11.03 -9.24
C ALA A 454 -2.88 -9.58 -9.29
N ASP A 455 -2.87 -8.87 -8.16
CA ASP A 455 -2.38 -7.49 -8.07
C ASP A 455 -0.84 -7.40 -8.00
N PHE A 456 -0.13 -8.53 -7.94
CA PHE A 456 1.32 -8.56 -7.92
C PHE A 456 1.89 -8.50 -9.34
N CYS A 457 3.09 -7.94 -9.49
CA CYS A 457 3.79 -7.99 -10.77
C CYS A 457 4.11 -9.44 -11.20
N ILE A 458 4.15 -9.67 -12.51
CA ILE A 458 4.68 -10.91 -13.09
C ILE A 458 6.17 -11.04 -12.73
N GLY A 459 6.62 -12.26 -12.39
CA GLY A 459 8.00 -12.53 -11.94
C GLY A 459 8.23 -12.43 -10.43
N LYS A 460 7.15 -12.23 -9.66
CA LYS A 460 7.13 -12.23 -8.21
C LYS A 460 6.36 -13.39 -7.62
#